data_AF-A0A3N5L638-F1
#
_entry.id   AF-A0A3N5L638-F1
#
_cell.length_a   1.000
_cell.length_b   1.000
_cell.length_c   1.000
_cell.angle_alpha   90.00
_cell.angle_beta   90.00
_cell.angle_gamma   90.00
#
_symmetry.space_group_name_H-M   'P 1'
#
loop_
_entity.id
_entity.type
_entity.pdbx_description
1 polymer ?
#
loop_
_entity_poly.entity_id
_entity_poly.type
_entity_poly.pdbx_seq_one_letter_code
_entity_poly.pdbx_strand_id
1 'polypeptide(L)' 'MTAEGKPMTFSVSPKTMVIGTGVGTKIRELKEAGKGATVPDLVGINDEVIVTYQDKMASEIRIAMKAR' A
#
# COMPACT_ATOMS: atom_id res chain seq x y z
N MET A 1 5.51 -12.44 9.15
CA MET A 1 6.72 -12.50 10.02
C MET A 1 7.33 -11.11 10.09
N THR A 2 7.48 -10.51 11.27
CA THR A 2 8.19 -9.23 11.48
C THR A 2 9.44 -9.48 12.30
N ALA A 3 10.58 -8.96 11.87
CA ALA A 3 11.77 -8.89 12.71
C ALA A 3 11.41 -8.12 13.99
N GLU A 4 11.54 -8.78 15.15
CA GLU A 4 11.44 -8.21 16.51
C GLU A 4 10.11 -7.61 17.00
N GLY A 5 9.00 -7.73 16.26
CA GLY A 5 7.67 -7.33 16.78
C GLY A 5 7.50 -5.83 17.04
N LYS A 6 8.38 -4.98 16.49
CA LYS A 6 8.22 -3.51 16.49
C LYS A 6 7.51 -3.08 15.20
N PRO A 7 6.56 -2.11 15.28
CA PRO A 7 5.95 -1.56 14.07
C PRO A 7 7.02 -0.86 13.21
N MET A 8 7.17 -1.30 11.97
CA MET A 8 7.94 -0.58 10.96
C MET A 8 7.06 0.50 10.34
N THR A 9 7.48 1.76 10.47
CA THR A 9 6.79 2.91 9.89
C THR A 9 7.56 3.43 8.68
N PHE A 10 6.86 3.63 7.57
CA PHE A 10 7.39 4.20 6.34
C PHE A 10 6.63 5.48 5.98
N SER A 11 7.36 6.50 5.55
CA SER A 11 6.76 7.72 5.01
C SER A 11 6.23 7.44 3.61
N VAL A 12 4.96 7.74 3.37
CA VAL A 12 4.30 7.60 2.07
C VAL A 12 4.18 8.98 1.44
N SER A 13 4.47 9.08 0.15
CA SER A 13 4.31 10.32 -0.63
C SER A 13 3.36 10.07 -1.81
N PRO A 14 2.86 11.12 -2.49
CA PRO A 14 2.07 10.97 -3.72
C PRO A 14 2.80 10.25 -4.86
N LYS A 15 4.14 10.10 -4.77
CA LYS A 15 4.95 9.35 -5.74
C LYS A 15 5.09 7.87 -5.39
N THR A 16 4.63 7.44 -4.22
CA THR A 16 4.66 6.05 -3.80
C THR A 16 3.69 5.25 -4.66
N MET A 17 4.18 4.23 -5.34
CA MET A 17 3.38 3.40 -6.24
C MET A 17 2.83 2.19 -5.48
N VAL A 18 1.51 1.99 -5.52
CA VAL A 18 0.87 0.80 -4.92
C VAL A 18 0.50 -0.18 -6.03
N ILE A 19 0.99 -1.42 -5.93
CA ILE A 19 0.80 -2.47 -6.93
C ILE A 19 0.12 -3.65 -6.26
N GLY A 20 -0.93 -4.16 -6.88
CA GLY A 20 -1.60 -5.36 -6.38
C GLY A 20 -2.81 -5.71 -7.25
N THR A 21 -3.27 -6.94 -7.14
CA THR A 21 -4.46 -7.41 -7.83
C THR A 21 -5.68 -6.58 -7.38
N GLY A 22 -6.40 -5.99 -8.33
CA GLY A 22 -7.59 -5.15 -8.06
C GLY A 22 -7.30 -3.72 -7.60
N VAL A 23 -6.03 -3.34 -7.39
CA VAL A 23 -5.65 -1.97 -6.97
C VAL A 23 -6.02 -0.94 -8.04
N GLY A 24 -5.72 -1.22 -9.32
CA GLY A 24 -6.06 -0.31 -10.41
C GLY A 24 -7.57 -0.06 -10.55
N THR A 25 -8.40 -1.10 -10.35
CA THR A 25 -9.86 -0.98 -10.36
C THR A 25 -10.34 -0.08 -9.23
N LYS A 26 -9.88 -0.33 -7.99
CA LYS A 26 -10.20 0.51 -6.83
C LYS A 26 -9.78 1.97 -7.01
N ILE A 27 -8.58 2.22 -7.54
CA ILE A 27 -8.11 3.58 -7.84
C ILE A 27 -9.06 4.25 -8.82
N ARG A 28 -9.52 3.52 -9.84
CA ARG A 28 -10.47 4.04 -10.82
C ARG A 28 -11.81 4.39 -10.16
N GLU A 29 -12.37 3.49 -9.36
CA GLU A 29 -13.63 3.70 -8.64
C GLU A 29 -13.55 4.90 -7.68
N LEU A 30 -12.45 5.03 -6.93
CA LEU A 30 -12.23 6.17 -6.05
C LEU A 30 -12.13 7.48 -6.83
N LYS A 31 -11.41 7.47 -7.96
CA LYS A 31 -11.29 8.63 -8.85
C LYS A 31 -12.64 9.02 -9.47
N GLU A 32 -13.44 8.03 -9.88
CA GLU A 32 -14.81 8.24 -10.38
C GLU A 32 -15.72 8.84 -9.29
N ALA A 33 -15.49 8.47 -8.01
CA ALA A 33 -16.13 9.08 -6.86
C ALA A 33 -15.53 10.45 -6.44
N GLY A 34 -14.61 11.02 -7.22
CA GLY A 34 -13.94 12.29 -6.93
C GLY A 34 -12.96 12.25 -5.76
N LYS A 35 -12.57 11.05 -5.30
CA LYS A 35 -11.63 10.83 -4.20
C LYS A 35 -10.25 10.42 -4.73
N GLY A 36 -9.20 10.99 -4.15
CA GLY A 36 -7.84 10.48 -4.36
C GLY A 36 -7.67 9.16 -3.62
N ALA A 37 -7.13 8.15 -4.28
CA ALA A 37 -6.84 6.88 -3.62
C ALA A 37 -5.73 7.06 -2.58
N THR A 38 -5.99 6.66 -1.33
CA THR A 38 -4.97 6.63 -0.29
C THR A 38 -4.48 5.20 -0.05
N VAL A 39 -3.26 5.04 0.47
CA VAL A 39 -2.72 3.71 0.80
C VAL A 39 -3.67 2.86 1.67
N PRO A 40 -4.33 3.37 2.72
CA PRO A 40 -5.27 2.56 3.51
C PRO A 40 -6.54 2.14 2.76
N ASP A 41 -6.92 2.77 1.64
CA ASP A 41 -8.03 2.29 0.80
C ASP A 41 -7.65 1.04 -0.01
N LEU A 42 -6.34 0.92 -0.30
CA LEU A 42 -5.78 -0.08 -1.20
C LEU A 42 -5.22 -1.29 -0.43
N VAL A 43 -4.58 -1.04 0.70
CA VAL A 43 -3.97 -2.04 1.58
C VAL A 43 -4.87 -2.25 2.80
N GLY A 44 -5.34 -3.48 2.98
CA GLY A 44 -6.16 -3.88 4.11
C GLY A 44 -5.31 -4.34 5.30
N ILE A 45 -5.95 -4.41 6.47
CA ILE A 45 -5.35 -5.02 7.66
C ILE A 45 -5.15 -6.52 7.38
N ASN A 46 -4.00 -7.06 7.79
CA ASN A 46 -3.53 -8.43 7.54
C ASN A 46 -3.14 -8.76 6.08
N ASP A 47 -3.09 -7.78 5.18
CA ASP A 47 -2.49 -7.99 3.87
C ASP A 47 -0.98 -8.23 4.01
N GLU A 48 -0.47 -9.21 3.27
CA GLU A 48 0.98 -9.37 3.12
C GLU A 48 1.47 -8.39 2.06
N VAL A 49 2.34 -7.48 2.46
CA VAL A 49 2.90 -6.45 1.58
C VAL A 49 4.42 -6.50 1.54
N ILE A 50 4.97 -6.23 0.36
CA ILE A 50 6.39 -6.01 0.12
C ILE A 50 6.57 -4.50 -0.09
N VAL A 51 7.37 -3.87 0.75
CA VAL A 51 7.63 -2.42 0.68
C VAL A 51 9.05 -2.19 0.21
N THR A 52 9.20 -1.53 -0.94
CA THR A 52 10.48 -1.01 -1.42
C THR A 52 10.63 0.41 -0.91
N TYR A 53 11.63 0.67 -0.08
CA TYR A 53 11.86 1.97 0.54
C TYR A 53 13.32 2.40 0.47
N GLN A 54 13.56 3.71 0.46
CA GLN A 54 14.86 4.33 0.59
C GLN A 54 14.78 5.40 1.67
N ASP A 55 15.73 5.42 2.63
CA ASP A 55 15.74 6.39 3.75
C ASP A 55 14.39 6.47 4.52
N LYS A 56 13.72 5.32 4.70
CA LYS A 56 12.36 5.18 5.29
C LYS A 56 11.23 5.81 4.48
N MET A 57 11.48 6.30 3.27
CA MET A 57 10.45 6.75 2.33
C MET A 57 10.08 5.59 1.40
N ALA A 58 8.79 5.22 1.37
CA ALA A 58 8.31 4.16 0.50
C ALA A 58 8.26 4.63 -0.96
N SER A 59 8.95 3.91 -1.84
CA SER A 59 8.90 4.12 -3.29
C SER A 59 7.83 3.25 -3.93
N GLU A 60 7.72 1.99 -3.49
CA GLU A 60 6.74 1.03 -4.00
C GLU A 60 6.17 0.16 -2.87
N ILE A 61 4.87 -0.11 -2.92
CA ILE A 61 4.16 -1.01 -2.01
C ILE A 61 3.46 -2.06 -2.87
N ARG A 62 3.89 -3.31 -2.77
CA ARG A 62 3.31 -4.43 -3.51
C ARG A 62 2.51 -5.32 -2.57
N ILE A 63 1.23 -5.50 -2.85
CA ILE A 63 0.37 -6.45 -2.13
C ILE A 63 0.67 -7.85 -2.66
N ALA A 64 1.40 -8.65 -1.88
CA ALA A 64 1.80 -10.01 -2.24
C ALA A 64 0.65 -10.99 -2.02
N MET A 65 -0.09 -10.84 -0.92
CA MET A 65 -1.25 -11.66 -0.61
C MET A 65 -2.32 -10.81 0.08
N LYS A 66 -3.56 -10.88 -0.41
CA LYS A 66 -4.69 -10.27 0.29
C LYS A 66 -5.07 -11.13 1.49
N ALA A 67 -5.38 -10.46 2.60
CA ALA A 67 -6.05 -11.11 3.72
C ALA A 67 -7.35 -11.76 3.23
N ARG A 68 -7.61 -12.98 3.70
CA ARG A 68 -8.79 -13.76 3.35
C ARG A 68 -9.96 -13.42 4.25
#